data_AF-A0A1H2Y930-F1
#
_entry.id   AF-A0A1H2Y930-F1
#
_cell.length_a   1.000
_cell.length_b   1.000
_cell.length_c   1.000
_cell.angle_alpha   90.00
_cell.angle_beta   90.00
_cell.angle_gamma   90.00
#
_symmetry.space_group_name_H-M   'P 1'
#
loop_
_entity.id
_entity.type
_entity.pdbx_description
1 polymer ?
#
loop_
_entity_poly.entity_id
_entity_poly.type
_entity_poly.pdbx_seq_one_letter_code
_entity_poly.pdbx_strand_id
1 'polypeptide(L)'
;MTQPDFVTLSPQFAAQWQDIEKADPSQRRVLVSELIRALADWEARRTDPLARLPALQRAAHWSAVADMAAAEAGRIAAGLGAEKAALHARLTDSAAAINAARADLAALTAEVGALDSELAVADTSVEALGARADDLRARLHTLQRLRELAAALARQRAEIAVLTAEHKDATDPGGLLAALAQVHKILADFYAAWQQASADLAAALGTEVGDLPPPDADLLALPERLLALDRELGAIDQVLTARVCAQDAEDQARRAHL
;
A
#
# COMPACT_ATOMS: atom_id res chain seq x y z
N MET A 1 -31.24 77.55 55.76
CA MET A 1 -31.59 76.17 55.35
C MET A 1 -31.40 75.29 56.57
N THR A 2 -32.47 74.70 57.09
CA THR A 2 -32.45 73.85 58.29
C THR A 2 -31.68 72.57 58.01
N GLN A 3 -30.66 72.28 58.82
CA GLN A 3 -29.86 71.07 58.72
C GLN A 3 -30.74 69.86 59.03
N PRO A 4 -30.81 68.84 58.15
CA PRO A 4 -31.68 67.69 58.38
C PRO A 4 -31.24 66.96 59.66
N ASP A 5 -32.16 66.85 60.61
CA ASP A 5 -31.93 66.18 61.88
C ASP A 5 -31.79 64.66 61.65
N PHE A 6 -31.08 63.96 62.52
CA PHE A 6 -30.83 62.52 62.40
C PHE A 6 -32.13 61.71 62.29
N VAL A 7 -33.20 62.18 62.93
CA VAL A 7 -34.55 61.58 62.87
C VAL A 7 -35.07 61.49 61.42
N THR A 8 -34.73 62.46 60.58
CA THR A 8 -35.12 62.47 59.16
C THR A 8 -34.22 61.60 58.27
N LEU A 9 -32.99 61.33 58.68
CA LEU A 9 -32.02 60.52 57.91
C LEU A 9 -32.03 59.03 58.29
N SER A 10 -32.43 58.71 59.52
CA SER A 10 -32.53 57.33 60.02
C SER A 10 -33.31 56.38 59.08
N PRO A 11 -34.49 56.73 58.53
CA PRO A 11 -35.20 55.82 57.63
C PRO A 11 -34.50 55.65 56.28
N GLN A 12 -33.76 56.67 55.81
CA GLN A 12 -32.99 56.59 54.56
C GLN A 12 -31.80 55.65 54.69
N PHE A 13 -31.09 55.71 55.83
CA PHE A 13 -30.00 54.77 56.12
C PHE A 13 -30.50 53.33 56.30
N ALA A 14 -31.66 53.13 56.93
CA ALA A 14 -32.27 51.81 57.05
C ALA A 14 -32.62 51.20 55.69
N ALA A 15 -33.14 52.01 54.76
CA ALA A 15 -33.41 51.57 53.39
C ALA A 15 -32.12 51.19 52.63
N GLN A 16 -31.09 52.04 52.70
CA GLN A 16 -29.79 51.77 52.08
C GLN A 16 -29.12 50.50 52.63
N TRP A 17 -29.25 50.25 53.93
CA TRP A 17 -28.76 49.02 54.56
C TRP A 17 -29.47 47.77 54.02
N GLN A 18 -30.79 47.85 53.83
CA GLN A 18 -31.58 46.75 53.28
C GLN A 18 -31.22 46.45 51.81
N ASP A 19 -30.83 47.47 51.05
CA ASP A 19 -30.35 47.30 49.66
C ASP A 19 -28.94 46.67 49.62
N ILE A 20 -28.07 47.01 50.56
CA ILE A 20 -26.74 46.39 50.72
C ILE A 20 -26.87 44.88 51.00
N GLU A 21 -27.80 44.47 51.86
CA GLU A 21 -28.01 43.07 52.20
C GLU A 21 -28.46 42.22 51.01
N LYS A 22 -29.21 42.83 50.08
CA LYS A 22 -29.73 42.16 48.87
C LYS A 22 -28.76 42.18 47.69
N ALA A 23 -27.72 43.01 47.72
CA ALA A 23 -26.78 43.17 46.62
C ALA A 23 -25.77 42.02 46.51
N ASP A 24 -25.33 41.75 45.27
CA ASP A 24 -24.25 40.79 44.97
C ASP A 24 -22.91 41.22 45.59
N PRO A 25 -21.97 40.30 45.86
CA PRO A 25 -20.79 40.57 46.68
C PRO A 25 -19.90 41.73 46.20
N SER A 26 -19.79 41.96 44.89
CA SER A 26 -19.02 43.08 44.32
C SER A 26 -19.74 44.42 44.51
N GLN A 27 -21.05 44.45 44.30
CA GLN A 27 -21.90 45.64 44.49
C GLN A 27 -22.05 45.99 45.97
N ARG A 28 -22.15 44.99 46.84
CA ARG A 28 -22.22 45.16 48.29
C ARG A 28 -21.02 45.95 48.84
N ARG A 29 -19.80 45.65 48.37
CA ARG A 29 -18.58 46.37 48.79
C ARG A 29 -18.62 47.85 48.43
N VAL A 30 -19.10 48.17 47.22
CA VAL A 30 -19.25 49.56 46.76
C VAL A 30 -20.30 50.28 47.59
N LEU A 31 -21.48 49.70 47.75
CA LEU A 31 -22.58 50.30 48.51
C LEU A 31 -22.23 50.53 49.99
N VAL A 32 -21.50 49.60 50.62
CA VAL A 32 -20.98 49.78 52.00
C VAL A 32 -20.00 50.95 52.07
N SER A 33 -19.09 51.07 51.09
CA SER A 33 -18.12 52.18 51.06
C SER A 33 -18.79 53.55 50.86
N GLU A 34 -19.84 53.60 50.05
CA GLU A 34 -20.63 54.82 49.83
C GLU A 34 -21.44 55.20 51.08
N LEU A 35 -22.03 54.23 51.76
CA LEU A 35 -22.74 54.46 53.02
C LEU A 35 -21.80 54.98 54.12
N ILE A 36 -20.60 54.39 54.26
CA ILE A 36 -19.58 54.84 55.21
C ILE A 36 -19.18 56.29 54.91
N ARG A 37 -18.98 56.63 53.64
CA ARG A 37 -18.64 58.00 53.22
C ARG A 37 -19.78 58.99 53.52
N ALA A 38 -21.02 58.63 53.20
CA ALA A 38 -22.17 59.49 53.47
C ALA A 38 -22.36 59.77 54.97
N LEU A 39 -22.13 58.77 55.82
CA LEU A 39 -22.15 58.93 57.28
C LEU A 39 -21.02 59.83 57.78
N ALA A 40 -19.80 59.66 57.28
CA ALA A 40 -18.66 60.51 57.63
C ALA A 40 -18.87 61.98 57.21
N ASP A 41 -19.39 62.21 55.99
CA ASP A 41 -19.71 63.54 55.47
C ASP A 41 -20.85 64.22 56.25
N TRP A 42 -21.83 63.46 56.73
CA TRP A 42 -22.89 63.97 57.60
C TRP A 42 -22.34 64.35 58.97
N GLU A 43 -21.49 63.51 59.57
CA GLU A 43 -20.88 63.78 60.88
C GLU A 43 -19.99 65.04 60.85
N ALA A 44 -19.18 65.20 59.80
CA ALA A 44 -18.30 66.36 59.63
C ALA A 44 -19.05 67.70 59.55
N ARG A 45 -20.34 67.70 59.18
CA ARG A 45 -21.17 68.90 59.07
C ARG A 45 -21.83 69.32 60.38
N ARG A 46 -21.66 68.57 61.47
CA ARG A 46 -22.34 68.83 62.74
C ARG A 46 -21.46 69.67 63.67
N THR A 47 -21.96 70.83 64.10
CA THR A 47 -21.21 71.81 64.92
C THR A 47 -21.36 71.65 66.44
N ASP A 48 -22.31 70.83 66.92
CA ASP A 48 -22.51 70.60 68.35
C ASP A 48 -21.73 69.37 68.86
N PRO A 49 -20.90 69.49 69.90
CA PRO A 49 -20.20 68.35 70.48
C PRO A 49 -21.19 67.48 71.26
N LEU A 50 -21.57 66.34 70.67
CA LEU A 50 -22.25 65.26 71.37
C LEU A 50 -21.46 64.91 72.65
N ALA A 51 -22.16 64.88 73.80
CA ALA A 51 -21.59 64.51 75.09
C ALA A 51 -20.70 63.26 74.94
N ARG A 52 -19.45 63.35 75.40
CA ARG A 52 -18.31 62.45 75.06
C ARG A 52 -18.37 61.01 75.57
N LEU A 53 -19.55 60.41 75.73
CA LEU A 53 -19.72 59.01 76.14
C LEU A 53 -19.99 57.96 75.02
N PRO A 54 -20.20 58.31 73.73
CA PRO A 54 -20.17 57.35 72.60
C PRO A 54 -18.90 57.35 71.74
N ALA A 55 -17.91 58.21 72.02
CA ALA A 55 -16.71 58.35 71.19
C ALA A 55 -15.70 57.20 71.38
N LEU A 56 -15.58 56.68 72.60
CA LEU A 56 -14.71 55.53 72.92
C LEU A 56 -15.23 54.21 72.35
N GLN A 57 -16.55 54.00 72.36
CA GLN A 57 -17.17 52.81 71.77
C GLN A 57 -17.12 52.83 70.23
N ARG A 58 -17.19 54.00 69.59
CA ARG A 58 -17.02 54.12 68.14
C ARG A 58 -15.61 53.82 67.68
N ALA A 59 -14.58 54.35 68.35
CA ALA A 59 -13.20 54.03 68.02
C ALA A 59 -12.92 52.51 68.16
N ALA A 60 -13.41 51.89 69.24
CA ALA A 60 -13.30 50.44 69.43
C ALA A 60 -14.07 49.63 68.37
N HIS A 61 -15.28 50.07 68.00
CA HIS A 61 -16.07 49.43 66.95
C HIS A 61 -15.38 49.50 65.58
N TRP A 62 -14.88 50.68 65.19
CA TRP A 62 -14.15 50.83 63.93
C TRP A 62 -12.85 50.05 63.89
N SER A 63 -12.12 49.96 65.01
CA SER A 63 -10.95 49.09 65.13
C SER A 63 -11.33 47.62 64.90
N ALA A 64 -12.40 47.14 65.55
CA ALA A 64 -12.85 45.76 65.38
C ALA A 64 -13.28 45.45 63.93
N VAL A 65 -13.96 46.40 63.26
CA VAL A 65 -14.33 46.27 61.84
C VAL A 65 -13.08 46.24 60.96
N ALA A 66 -12.08 47.07 61.23
CA ALA A 66 -10.81 47.06 60.51
C ALA A 66 -10.06 45.72 60.69
N ASP A 67 -10.02 45.19 61.91
CA ASP A 67 -9.39 43.90 62.21
C ASP A 67 -10.12 42.74 61.49
N MET A 68 -11.46 42.76 61.48
CA MET A 68 -12.27 41.78 60.74
C MET A 68 -12.04 41.89 59.23
N ALA A 69 -11.98 43.10 58.68
CA ALA A 69 -11.72 43.33 57.26
C ALA A 69 -10.30 42.87 56.87
N ALA A 70 -9.31 43.12 57.72
CA ALA A 70 -7.94 42.65 57.52
C ALA A 70 -7.87 41.12 57.58
N ALA A 71 -8.56 40.48 58.51
CA ALA A 71 -8.64 39.02 58.61
C ALA A 71 -9.33 38.40 57.38
N GLU A 72 -10.43 39.01 56.90
CA GLU A 72 -11.14 38.60 55.69
C GLU A 72 -10.24 38.72 54.45
N ALA A 73 -9.59 39.89 54.29
CA ALA A 73 -8.67 40.13 53.18
C ALA A 73 -7.49 39.14 53.20
N GLY A 74 -6.93 38.86 54.38
CA GLY A 74 -5.88 37.86 54.55
C GLY A 74 -6.32 36.46 54.14
N ARG A 75 -7.54 36.04 54.49
CA ARG A 75 -8.09 34.74 54.10
C ARG A 75 -8.32 34.64 52.60
N ILE A 76 -8.88 35.69 51.98
CA ILE A 76 -9.08 35.75 50.53
C ILE A 76 -7.72 35.69 49.82
N ALA A 77 -6.73 36.46 50.26
CA ALA A 77 -5.39 36.46 49.68
C ALA A 77 -4.72 35.08 49.79
N ALA A 78 -4.84 34.41 50.94
CA ALA A 78 -4.35 33.05 51.12
C ALA A 78 -5.05 32.04 50.20
N GLY A 79 -6.39 32.15 50.06
CA GLY A 79 -7.17 31.30 49.16
C GLY A 79 -6.76 31.46 47.70
N LEU A 80 -6.68 32.70 47.22
CA LEU A 80 -6.22 33.00 45.85
C LEU A 80 -4.76 32.58 45.62
N GLY A 81 -3.90 32.72 46.63
CA GLY A 81 -2.52 32.26 46.57
C GLY A 81 -2.41 30.75 46.41
N ALA A 82 -3.21 29.99 47.18
CA ALA A 82 -3.27 28.53 47.07
C ALA A 82 -3.84 28.07 45.72
N GLU A 83 -4.91 28.71 45.24
CA GLU A 83 -5.50 28.40 43.93
C GLU A 83 -4.53 28.68 42.79
N LYS A 84 -3.83 29.82 42.82
CA LYS A 84 -2.78 30.15 41.84
C LYS A 84 -1.67 29.11 41.83
N ALA A 85 -1.21 28.67 43.00
CA ALA A 85 -0.18 27.64 43.11
C ALA A 85 -0.65 26.29 42.53
N ALA A 86 -1.88 25.88 42.82
CA ALA A 86 -2.47 24.66 42.29
C ALA A 86 -2.65 24.71 40.76
N LEU A 87 -3.09 25.85 40.22
CA LEU A 87 -3.18 26.05 38.77
C LEU A 87 -1.82 26.01 38.10
N HIS A 88 -0.79 26.60 38.72
CA HIS A 88 0.57 26.56 38.19
C HIS A 88 1.12 25.13 38.15
N ALA A 89 0.91 24.34 39.22
CA ALA A 89 1.27 22.93 39.25
C ALA A 89 0.57 22.11 38.15
N ARG A 90 -0.74 22.32 37.95
CA ARG A 90 -1.49 21.67 36.87
C ARG A 90 -0.96 22.05 35.48
N LEU A 91 -0.55 23.30 35.30
CA LEU A 91 0.04 23.77 34.05
C LEU A 91 1.39 23.10 33.78
N THR A 92 2.26 22.98 34.79
CA THR A 92 3.55 22.31 34.66
C THR A 92 3.38 20.83 34.33
N ASP A 93 2.44 20.14 34.98
CA ASP A 93 2.16 18.72 34.73
C ASP A 93 1.61 18.52 33.31
N SER A 94 0.70 19.40 32.88
CA SER A 94 0.15 19.36 31.52
C SER A 94 1.23 19.62 30.47
N ALA A 95 2.14 20.56 30.71
CA ALA A 95 3.26 20.82 29.80
C ALA A 95 4.21 19.62 29.71
N ALA A 96 4.50 18.95 30.83
CA ALA A 96 5.30 17.74 30.84
C ALA A 96 4.62 16.60 30.05
N ALA A 97 3.33 16.38 30.26
CA ALA A 97 2.56 15.38 29.54
C ALA A 97 2.52 15.65 28.02
N ILE A 98 2.34 16.91 27.61
CA ILE A 98 2.38 17.31 26.20
C ILE A 98 3.75 17.02 25.58
N ASN A 99 4.83 17.32 26.29
CA ASN A 99 6.19 17.07 25.79
C ASN A 99 6.49 15.56 25.66
N ALA A 100 6.03 14.75 26.62
CA ALA A 100 6.14 13.29 26.53
C ALA A 100 5.37 12.75 25.32
N ALA A 101 4.10 13.15 25.16
CA ALA A 101 3.28 12.72 24.01
C ALA A 101 3.88 13.16 22.66
N ARG A 102 4.51 14.33 22.59
CA ARG A 102 5.22 14.79 21.38
C ARG A 102 6.45 13.92 21.07
N ALA A 103 7.18 13.51 22.09
CA ALA A 103 8.32 12.60 21.91
C ALA A 103 7.86 11.23 21.43
N ASP A 104 6.79 10.68 22.03
CA ASP A 104 6.19 9.40 21.62
C ASP A 104 5.69 9.46 20.17
N LEU A 105 5.02 10.55 19.79
CA LEU A 105 4.55 10.76 18.42
C LEU A 105 5.70 10.83 17.42
N ALA A 106 6.80 11.50 17.77
CA ALA A 106 7.97 11.58 16.91
C ALA A 106 8.62 10.20 16.72
N ALA A 107 8.70 9.39 17.79
CA ALA A 107 9.21 8.03 17.72
C ALA A 107 8.34 7.13 16.84
N LEU A 108 7.01 7.16 17.04
CA LEU A 108 6.06 6.40 16.22
C LEU A 108 6.10 6.82 14.75
N THR A 109 6.25 8.12 14.47
CA THR A 109 6.37 8.61 13.09
C THR A 109 7.62 8.06 12.41
N ALA A 110 8.75 7.99 13.13
CA ALA A 110 9.98 7.42 12.61
C ALA A 110 9.85 5.90 12.39
N GLU A 111 9.18 5.18 13.30
CA GLU A 111 8.93 3.74 13.17
C GLU A 111 8.03 3.43 11.96
N VAL A 112 6.97 4.21 11.75
CA VAL A 112 6.13 4.08 10.55
C VAL A 112 6.94 4.30 9.28
N GLY A 113 7.79 5.33 9.23
CA GLY A 113 8.64 5.57 8.06
C GLY A 113 9.65 4.45 7.78
N ALA A 114 10.15 3.79 8.82
CA ALA A 114 11.00 2.61 8.67
C ALA A 114 10.22 1.41 8.11
N LEU A 115 9.03 1.14 8.64
CA LEU A 115 8.15 0.07 8.16
C LEU A 115 7.70 0.28 6.71
N ASP A 116 7.38 1.52 6.32
CA ASP A 116 7.04 1.85 4.92
C ASP A 116 8.21 1.55 3.98
N SER A 117 9.45 1.82 4.42
CA SER A 117 10.65 1.54 3.65
C SER A 117 10.90 0.04 3.52
N GLU A 118 10.72 -0.73 4.60
CA GLU A 118 10.82 -2.19 4.59
C GLU A 118 9.76 -2.81 3.68
N LEU A 119 8.52 -2.30 3.71
CA LEU A 119 7.43 -2.74 2.85
C LEU A 119 7.77 -2.53 1.37
N ALA A 120 8.29 -1.36 1.00
CA ALA A 120 8.70 -1.09 -0.38
C ALA A 120 9.80 -2.06 -0.87
N VAL A 121 10.76 -2.41 -0.01
CA VAL A 121 11.79 -3.40 -0.33
C VAL A 121 11.19 -4.81 -0.47
N ALA A 122 10.21 -5.16 0.37
CA ALA A 122 9.51 -6.44 0.28
C ALA A 122 8.70 -6.55 -1.03
N ASP A 123 7.97 -5.50 -1.40
CA ASP A 123 7.17 -5.45 -2.64
C ASP A 123 8.03 -5.65 -3.88
N THR A 124 9.14 -4.91 -3.98
CA THR A 124 10.10 -5.07 -5.10
C THR A 124 10.71 -6.47 -5.15
N SER A 125 10.96 -7.08 -3.98
CA SER A 125 11.44 -8.46 -3.90
C SER A 125 10.40 -9.48 -4.36
N VAL A 126 9.13 -9.28 -4.02
CA VAL A 126 8.02 -10.14 -4.47
C VAL A 126 7.84 -10.05 -5.98
N GLU A 127 7.88 -8.85 -6.57
CA GLU A 127 7.83 -8.67 -8.02
C GLU A 127 8.97 -9.39 -8.73
N ALA A 128 10.20 -9.25 -8.24
CA ALA A 128 11.36 -9.92 -8.80
C ALA A 128 11.26 -11.46 -8.70
N LEU A 129 10.77 -11.98 -7.57
CA LEU A 129 10.52 -13.41 -7.40
C LEU A 129 9.39 -13.90 -8.32
N GLY A 130 8.35 -13.11 -8.52
CA GLY A 130 7.27 -13.39 -9.47
C GLY A 130 7.79 -13.54 -10.90
N ALA A 131 8.56 -12.56 -11.38
CA ALA A 131 9.18 -12.61 -12.70
C ALA A 131 10.10 -13.84 -12.86
N ARG A 132 10.87 -14.18 -11.83
CA ARG A 132 11.73 -15.38 -11.84
C ARG A 132 10.92 -16.68 -11.87
N ALA A 133 9.78 -16.73 -11.19
CA ALA A 133 8.90 -17.90 -11.24
C ALA A 133 8.30 -18.11 -12.63
N ASP A 134 7.89 -17.05 -13.31
CA ASP A 134 7.33 -17.12 -14.66
C ASP A 134 8.38 -17.54 -15.70
N ASP A 135 9.60 -17.01 -15.61
CA ASP A 135 10.74 -17.48 -16.41
C ASP A 135 11.03 -18.98 -16.20
N LEU A 136 11.06 -19.44 -14.95
CA LEU A 136 11.24 -20.88 -14.65
C LEU A 136 10.11 -21.75 -15.20
N ARG A 137 8.85 -21.29 -15.16
CA ARG A 137 7.70 -22.01 -15.76
C ARG A 137 7.84 -22.11 -17.28
N ALA A 138 8.25 -21.03 -17.94
CA ALA A 138 8.48 -21.04 -19.39
C ALA A 138 9.57 -22.06 -19.77
N ARG A 139 10.68 -22.09 -19.03
CA ARG A 139 11.76 -23.07 -19.25
C ARG A 139 11.30 -24.51 -19.04
N LEU A 140 10.50 -24.75 -18.01
CA LEU A 140 9.96 -26.08 -17.73
C LEU A 140 9.08 -26.57 -18.89
N HIS A 141 8.25 -25.69 -19.46
CA HIS A 141 7.45 -26.00 -20.64
C HIS A 141 8.32 -26.36 -21.86
N THR A 142 9.39 -25.59 -22.12
CA THR A 142 10.34 -25.90 -23.20
C THR A 142 10.98 -27.28 -23.01
N LEU A 143 11.42 -27.62 -21.78
CA LEU A 143 12.00 -28.93 -21.48
C LEU A 143 10.99 -30.08 -21.63
N GLN A 144 9.71 -29.86 -21.26
CA GLN A 144 8.65 -30.85 -21.49
C GLN A 144 8.44 -31.11 -22.98
N ARG A 145 8.37 -30.04 -23.79
CA ARG A 145 8.27 -30.15 -25.25
C ARG A 145 9.43 -30.94 -25.86
N LEU A 146 10.66 -30.71 -25.39
CA LEU A 146 11.83 -31.48 -25.82
C LEU A 146 11.69 -32.97 -25.50
N ARG A 147 11.18 -33.31 -24.31
CA ARG A 147 10.95 -34.71 -23.90
C ARG A 147 9.90 -35.39 -24.77
N GLU A 148 8.81 -34.69 -25.10
CA GLU A 148 7.77 -35.19 -25.99
C GLU A 148 8.29 -35.44 -27.41
N LEU A 149 9.06 -34.50 -27.95
CA LEU A 149 9.69 -34.63 -29.27
C LEU A 149 10.69 -35.80 -29.31
N ALA A 150 11.48 -36.00 -28.25
CA ALA A 150 12.37 -37.15 -28.14
C ALA A 150 11.61 -38.48 -28.13
N ALA A 151 10.48 -38.55 -27.43
CA ALA A 151 9.62 -39.73 -27.42
C ALA A 151 8.98 -39.99 -28.80
N ALA A 152 8.52 -38.93 -29.47
CA ALA A 152 7.97 -39.01 -30.83
C ALA A 152 9.02 -39.51 -31.84
N LEU A 153 10.27 -39.02 -31.73
CA LEU A 153 11.40 -39.46 -32.54
C LEU A 153 11.69 -40.95 -32.33
N ALA A 154 11.70 -41.42 -31.08
CA ALA A 154 11.93 -42.83 -30.76
C ALA A 154 10.84 -43.73 -31.37
N ARG A 155 9.58 -43.32 -31.30
CA ARG A 155 8.45 -44.04 -31.91
C ARG A 155 8.59 -44.12 -33.44
N GLN A 156 8.88 -43.00 -34.09
CA GLN A 156 9.05 -42.98 -35.55
C GLN A 156 10.27 -43.78 -36.02
N ARG A 157 11.37 -43.77 -35.25
CA ARG A 157 12.52 -44.65 -35.53
C ARG A 157 12.13 -46.14 -35.48
N ALA A 158 11.30 -46.54 -34.52
CA ALA A 158 10.81 -47.90 -34.44
C ALA A 158 9.89 -48.25 -35.63
N GLU A 159 9.02 -47.32 -36.05
CA GLU A 159 8.15 -47.47 -37.22
C GLU A 159 8.96 -47.63 -38.51
N ILE A 160 10.00 -46.80 -38.74
CA ILE A 160 10.92 -46.96 -39.86
C ILE A 160 11.63 -48.32 -39.80
N ALA A 161 12.06 -48.78 -38.63
CA ALA A 161 12.73 -50.07 -38.50
C ALA A 161 11.81 -51.24 -38.90
N VAL A 162 10.53 -51.19 -38.51
CA VAL A 162 9.50 -52.16 -38.92
C VAL A 162 9.27 -52.08 -40.43
N LEU A 163 9.00 -50.90 -40.98
CA LEU A 163 8.78 -50.72 -42.42
C LEU A 163 9.99 -51.16 -43.25
N THR A 164 11.22 -50.91 -42.78
CA THR A 164 12.44 -51.35 -43.46
C THR A 164 12.59 -52.87 -43.43
N ALA A 165 12.17 -53.52 -42.35
CA ALA A 165 12.16 -54.98 -42.24
C ALA A 165 11.08 -55.60 -43.15
N GLU A 166 9.90 -55.00 -43.24
CA GLU A 166 8.81 -55.42 -44.14
C GLU A 166 9.15 -55.16 -45.61
N HIS A 167 9.85 -54.05 -45.92
CA HIS A 167 10.24 -53.70 -47.28
C HIS A 167 11.30 -54.65 -47.87
N LYS A 168 12.07 -55.34 -47.01
CA LYS A 168 12.97 -56.43 -47.43
C LYS A 168 12.20 -57.60 -48.09
N ASP A 169 10.90 -57.72 -47.83
CA ASP A 169 10.02 -58.78 -48.35
C ASP A 169 9.12 -58.32 -49.52
N ALA A 170 9.39 -57.14 -50.10
CA ALA A 170 8.68 -56.51 -51.22
C ALA A 170 7.24 -56.11 -50.90
N THR A 171 6.98 -54.81 -50.66
CA THR A 171 5.84 -53.99 -51.14
C THR A 171 5.88 -52.59 -50.48
N ASP A 172 5.56 -51.56 -51.27
CA ASP A 172 5.27 -50.14 -50.91
C ASP A 172 6.43 -49.20 -50.45
N PRO A 173 7.15 -48.56 -51.40
CA PRO A 173 8.15 -47.52 -51.10
C PRO A 173 7.54 -46.19 -50.61
N GLY A 174 6.26 -45.94 -50.88
CA GLY A 174 5.55 -44.71 -50.49
C GLY A 174 5.38 -44.60 -48.98
N GLY A 175 5.08 -45.72 -48.31
CA GLY A 175 5.01 -45.78 -46.84
C GLY A 175 6.34 -45.45 -46.14
N LEU A 176 7.46 -45.94 -46.68
CA LEU A 176 8.80 -45.65 -46.14
C LEU A 176 9.17 -44.18 -46.30
N LEU A 177 8.87 -43.57 -47.46
CA LEU A 177 9.12 -42.16 -47.72
C LEU A 177 8.26 -41.25 -46.84
N ALA A 178 6.98 -41.60 -46.61
CA ALA A 178 6.11 -40.87 -45.69
C ALA A 178 6.63 -40.92 -44.24
N ALA A 179 7.10 -42.09 -43.78
CA ALA A 179 7.70 -42.24 -42.45
C ALA A 179 9.01 -41.43 -42.30
N LEU A 180 9.85 -41.41 -43.34
CA LEU A 180 11.07 -40.59 -43.37
C LEU A 180 10.76 -39.09 -43.31
N ALA A 181 9.74 -38.61 -44.05
CA ALA A 181 9.29 -37.23 -43.97
C ALA A 181 8.74 -36.86 -42.58
N GLN A 182 8.05 -37.79 -41.92
CA GLN A 182 7.57 -37.59 -40.55
C GLN A 182 8.73 -37.51 -39.54
N VAL A 183 9.74 -38.39 -39.64
CA VAL A 183 10.97 -38.29 -38.83
C VAL A 183 11.68 -36.97 -39.06
N HIS A 184 11.76 -36.56 -40.32
CA HIS A 184 12.40 -35.32 -40.69
C HIS A 184 11.75 -34.11 -40.00
N LYS A 185 10.42 -34.02 -40.08
CA LYS A 185 9.64 -32.97 -39.40
C LYS A 185 9.89 -32.97 -37.90
N ILE A 186 9.87 -34.15 -37.25
CA ILE A 186 10.11 -34.26 -35.80
C ILE A 186 11.54 -33.83 -35.44
N LEU A 187 12.54 -34.16 -36.27
CA LEU A 187 13.92 -33.70 -36.07
C LEU A 187 14.04 -32.18 -36.19
N ALA A 188 13.39 -31.58 -37.19
CA ALA A 188 13.35 -30.13 -37.34
C ALA A 188 12.70 -29.45 -36.11
N ASP A 189 11.55 -29.98 -35.67
CA ASP A 189 10.84 -29.48 -34.47
C ASP A 189 11.68 -29.67 -33.20
N PHE A 190 12.36 -30.81 -33.05
CA PHE A 190 13.26 -31.10 -31.92
C PHE A 190 14.44 -30.12 -31.90
N TYR A 191 15.05 -29.87 -33.05
CA TYR A 191 16.21 -29.00 -33.16
C TYR A 191 15.84 -27.54 -32.88
N ALA A 192 14.70 -27.06 -33.40
CA ALA A 192 14.18 -25.72 -33.09
C ALA A 192 13.88 -25.57 -31.58
N ALA A 193 13.25 -26.58 -30.97
CA ALA A 193 12.99 -26.58 -29.53
C ALA A 193 14.30 -26.61 -28.70
N TRP A 194 15.32 -27.31 -29.19
CA TRP A 194 16.63 -27.38 -28.54
C TRP A 194 17.38 -26.06 -28.65
N GLN A 195 17.36 -25.41 -29.81
CA GLN A 195 17.94 -24.08 -29.99
C GLN A 195 17.30 -23.06 -29.05
N GLN A 196 15.95 -23.07 -28.95
CA GLN A 196 15.25 -22.20 -28.01
C GLN A 196 15.68 -22.47 -26.56
N ALA A 197 15.70 -23.75 -26.14
CA ALA A 197 16.13 -24.12 -24.80
C ALA A 197 17.58 -23.71 -24.49
N SER A 198 18.47 -23.85 -25.48
CA SER A 198 19.87 -23.43 -25.41
C SER A 198 20.00 -21.92 -25.29
N ALA A 199 19.23 -21.15 -26.05
CA ALA A 199 19.20 -19.68 -25.96
C ALA A 199 18.66 -19.21 -24.60
N ASP A 200 17.60 -19.85 -24.09
CA ASP A 200 17.04 -19.56 -22.77
C ASP A 200 18.07 -19.85 -21.65
N LEU A 201 18.83 -20.94 -21.77
CA LEU A 201 19.94 -21.28 -20.85
C LEU A 201 21.12 -20.31 -20.97
N ALA A 202 21.47 -19.87 -22.18
CA ALA A 202 22.51 -18.88 -22.44
C ALA A 202 22.19 -17.56 -21.74
N ALA A 203 20.96 -17.07 -21.94
CA ALA A 203 20.44 -15.87 -21.31
C ALA A 203 20.43 -15.99 -19.77
N ALA A 204 20.12 -17.17 -19.24
CA ALA A 204 20.12 -17.44 -17.80
C ALA A 204 21.52 -17.42 -17.15
N LEU A 205 22.53 -17.91 -17.87
CA LEU A 205 23.89 -18.10 -17.36
C LEU A 205 24.80 -16.91 -17.68
N GLY A 206 24.32 -15.94 -18.47
CA GLY A 206 25.13 -14.80 -18.95
C GLY A 206 26.28 -15.23 -19.86
N THR A 207 26.18 -16.43 -20.45
CA THR A 207 27.20 -17.03 -21.32
C THR A 207 26.58 -17.25 -22.69
N GLU A 208 27.17 -16.68 -23.74
CA GLU A 208 26.82 -17.01 -25.13
C GLU A 208 26.99 -18.51 -25.34
N VAL A 209 25.88 -19.22 -25.56
CA VAL A 209 25.95 -20.63 -25.95
C VAL A 209 26.51 -20.67 -27.35
N GLY A 210 27.65 -21.35 -27.49
CA GLY A 210 28.38 -21.49 -28.75
C GLY A 210 27.44 -21.87 -29.89
N ASP A 211 27.48 -21.02 -30.91
CA ASP A 211 26.73 -21.07 -32.15
C ASP A 211 27.03 -22.38 -32.88
N LEU A 212 26.29 -23.45 -32.55
CA LEU A 212 26.32 -24.66 -33.36
C LEU A 212 25.44 -24.37 -34.58
N PRO A 213 26.01 -24.27 -35.79
CA PRO A 213 25.26 -23.88 -36.96
C PRO A 213 24.10 -24.87 -37.17
N PRO A 214 22.90 -24.37 -37.52
CA PRO A 214 21.79 -25.24 -37.86
C PRO A 214 22.23 -26.24 -38.95
N PRO A 215 21.76 -27.49 -38.92
CA PRO A 215 22.00 -28.42 -40.01
C PRO A 215 21.50 -27.79 -41.31
N ASP A 216 22.33 -27.90 -42.35
CA ASP A 216 22.10 -27.27 -43.65
C ASP A 216 20.66 -27.42 -44.12
N ALA A 217 20.03 -26.33 -44.55
CA ALA A 217 18.63 -26.35 -44.99
C ALA A 217 18.40 -27.38 -46.14
N ASP A 218 19.44 -27.66 -46.92
CA ASP A 218 19.44 -28.70 -47.95
C ASP A 218 19.38 -30.14 -47.37
N LEU A 219 20.01 -30.40 -46.22
CA LEU A 219 19.88 -31.67 -45.51
C LEU A 219 18.49 -31.84 -44.91
N LEU A 220 17.85 -30.72 -44.55
CA LEU A 220 16.47 -30.73 -44.06
C LEU A 220 15.47 -30.96 -45.21
N ALA A 221 15.70 -30.39 -46.40
CA ALA A 221 14.80 -30.56 -47.54
C ALA A 221 14.92 -31.92 -48.27
N LEU A 222 15.91 -32.75 -47.90
CA LEU A 222 16.23 -34.00 -48.60
C LEU A 222 15.06 -35.01 -48.68
N PRO A 223 14.26 -35.23 -47.62
CA PRO A 223 13.13 -36.18 -47.64
C PRO A 223 11.98 -35.69 -48.51
N GLU A 224 11.72 -34.38 -48.52
CA GLU A 224 10.72 -33.77 -49.40
C GLU A 224 11.14 -33.86 -50.87
N ARG A 225 12.43 -33.67 -51.15
CA ARG A 225 13.01 -33.91 -52.49
C ARG A 225 12.88 -35.36 -52.92
N LEU A 226 13.15 -36.31 -52.02
CA LEU A 226 13.01 -37.75 -52.32
C LEU A 226 11.54 -38.13 -52.58
N LEU A 227 10.59 -37.59 -51.82
CA LEU A 227 9.15 -37.76 -52.08
C LEU A 227 8.71 -37.15 -53.41
N ALA A 228 9.25 -35.99 -53.78
CA ALA A 228 8.96 -35.37 -55.08
C ALA A 228 9.50 -36.24 -56.23
N LEU A 229 10.72 -36.75 -56.10
CA LEU A 229 11.34 -37.67 -57.05
C LEU A 229 10.56 -38.98 -57.19
N ASP A 230 10.05 -39.55 -56.09
CA ASP A 230 9.24 -40.77 -56.13
C ASP A 230 7.91 -40.56 -56.87
N ARG A 231 7.25 -39.41 -56.66
CA ARG A 231 6.05 -39.05 -57.44
C ARG A 231 6.36 -38.88 -58.92
N GLU A 232 7.48 -38.25 -59.25
CA GLU A 232 7.93 -38.09 -60.63
C GLU A 232 8.23 -39.43 -61.30
N LEU A 233 8.94 -40.33 -60.61
CA LEU A 233 9.21 -41.69 -61.09
C LEU A 233 7.92 -42.49 -61.28
N GLY A 234 6.98 -42.42 -60.34
CA GLY A 234 5.67 -43.05 -60.47
C GLY A 234 4.87 -42.51 -61.66
N ALA A 235 4.95 -41.21 -61.95
CA ALA A 235 4.33 -40.62 -63.14
C ALA A 235 4.99 -41.11 -64.44
N ILE A 236 6.32 -41.26 -64.46
CA ILE A 236 7.06 -41.80 -65.61
C ILE A 236 6.67 -43.26 -65.86
N ASP A 237 6.59 -44.09 -64.83
CA ASP A 237 6.20 -45.50 -64.96
C ASP A 237 4.77 -45.67 -65.51
N GLN A 238 3.84 -44.80 -65.09
CA GLN A 238 2.49 -44.77 -65.64
C GLN A 238 2.49 -44.45 -67.14
N VAL A 239 3.29 -43.46 -67.56
CA VAL A 239 3.42 -43.08 -68.98
C VAL A 239 4.06 -44.21 -69.79
N LEU A 240 5.11 -44.85 -69.28
CA LEU A 240 5.77 -45.98 -69.95
C LEU A 240 4.83 -47.17 -70.08
N THR A 241 4.09 -47.51 -69.03
CA THR A 241 3.09 -48.59 -69.05
C THR A 241 2.01 -48.32 -70.09
N ALA A 242 1.46 -47.09 -70.12
CA ALA A 242 0.49 -46.69 -71.13
C ALA A 242 1.05 -46.80 -72.56
N ARG A 243 2.34 -46.45 -72.76
CA ARG A 243 3.01 -46.56 -74.05
C ARG A 243 3.21 -48.00 -74.50
N VAL A 244 3.62 -48.89 -73.60
CA VAL A 244 3.76 -50.33 -73.88
C VAL A 244 2.41 -50.92 -74.26
N CYS A 245 1.35 -50.65 -73.51
CA CYS A 245 0.00 -51.12 -73.86
C CYS A 245 -0.47 -50.62 -75.23
N ALA A 246 -0.19 -49.35 -75.57
CA ALA A 246 -0.50 -48.80 -76.88
C ALA A 246 0.28 -49.51 -78.00
N GLN A 247 1.56 -49.79 -77.77
CA GLN A 247 2.42 -50.47 -78.75
C GLN A 247 2.04 -51.94 -78.94
N ASP A 248 1.68 -52.65 -77.88
CA ASP A 248 1.15 -54.01 -77.95
C ASP A 248 -0.17 -54.05 -78.76
N ALA A 249 -1.03 -53.05 -78.59
CA ALA A 249 -2.26 -52.92 -79.37
C ALA A 249 -1.98 -52.67 -80.87
N GLU A 250 -0.99 -51.83 -81.19
CA GLU A 250 -0.55 -51.62 -82.57
C GLU A 250 0.04 -52.89 -83.19
N ASP A 251 0.88 -53.62 -82.46
CA ASP A 251 1.51 -54.85 -82.94
C ASP A 251 0.47 -55.96 -83.16
N GLN A 252 -0.55 -56.06 -82.30
CA GLN A 252 -1.70 -56.94 -82.51
C GLN A 252 -2.49 -56.56 -83.76
N ALA A 253 -2.75 -55.27 -83.99
CA ALA A 253 -3.43 -54.81 -85.20
C ALA A 253 -2.63 -55.13 -86.48
N ARG A 254 -1.31 -54.95 -86.47
CA ARG A 254 -0.45 -55.31 -87.61
C ARG A 254 -0.45 -56.81 -87.89
N ARG A 255 -0.44 -57.65 -86.85
CA ARG A 255 -0.54 -59.11 -86.99
C ARG A 255 -1.88 -59.58 -87.55
N ALA A 256 -2.96 -58.84 -87.32
CA ALA A 256 -4.28 -59.16 -87.87
C ALA A 256 -4.43 -58.81 -89.37
N HIS A 257 -3.50 -58.01 -89.92
CA HIS A 257 -3.49 -57.58 -91.32
C HIS A 257 -2.48 -58.32 -92.21
N LEU A 258 -1.70 -59.23 -91.63
CA LEU A 258 -0.77 -60.14 -92.31
C LEU A 258 -1.37 -61.55 -92.37
#